data_AF-A0A2H6F7X0-F1
#
_entry.id   AF-A0A2H6F7X0-F1
#
_cell.length_a   1.000
_cell.length_b   1.000
_cell.length_c   1.000
_cell.angle_alpha   90.00
_cell.angle_beta   90.00
_cell.angle_gamma   90.00
#
_symmetry.space_group_name_H-M   'P 1'
#
loop_
_entity.id
_entity.type
_entity.pdbx_description
1 polymer ?
#
loop_
_entity_poly.entity_id
_entity_poly.type
_entity_poly.pdbx_seq_one_letter_code
_entity_poly.pdbx_strand_id
1 'polypeptide(L)'
;MKKISLYVWVVSLIVLLSINTAAIASDITVSGSAYFKCNFRSTYMKKHGYYFIEETLYQRSAKTNLFAARDAEVIIKNNHNTILGVGKTDKKGKFSISVPEDRSYQIVIRFHNREIEDIVSSSDAKNFIADLGYFSTEKVGSWIDSYQKQSSNKKNRCFHNC
;
A
#
# COMPACT_ATOMS: atom_id res chain seq x y z
N MET A 1 -39.23 65.64 27.13
CA MET A 1 -39.02 64.18 27.21
C MET A 1 -37.73 63.84 26.45
N LYS A 2 -36.87 63.01 27.07
CA LYS A 2 -35.55 62.55 26.57
C LYS A 2 -35.64 61.62 25.35
N LYS A 3 -34.62 61.61 24.48
CA LYS A 3 -33.65 60.51 24.17
C LYS A 3 -32.99 60.77 22.78
N ILE A 4 -31.71 61.15 22.72
CA ILE A 4 -30.48 60.32 22.52
C ILE A 4 -30.30 59.78 21.09
N SER A 5 -29.32 60.41 20.41
CA SER A 5 -28.29 59.92 19.45
C SER A 5 -28.43 58.54 18.79
N LEU A 6 -28.23 58.49 17.47
CA LEU A 6 -27.60 57.35 16.80
C LEU A 6 -26.70 57.83 15.64
N TYR A 7 -25.60 58.46 16.02
CA TYR A 7 -24.34 58.33 15.29
C TYR A 7 -23.83 56.89 15.49
N VAL A 8 -22.93 56.44 14.61
CA VAL A 8 -22.27 55.11 14.59
C VAL A 8 -23.09 54.06 13.84
N TRP A 9 -22.65 53.74 12.63
CA TRP A 9 -22.35 52.38 12.10
C TRP A 9 -21.86 52.51 10.64
N VAL A 10 -21.09 53.56 10.34
CA VAL A 10 -19.95 53.44 9.43
C VAL A 10 -18.85 52.80 10.29
N VAL A 11 -18.16 51.78 9.80
CA VAL A 11 -17.16 50.93 10.48
C VAL A 11 -17.71 49.60 11.02
N SER A 12 -17.94 48.64 10.12
CA SER A 12 -17.49 47.24 10.28
C SER A 12 -17.98 46.37 9.12
N LEU A 13 -17.60 46.75 7.90
CA LEU A 13 -17.43 45.75 6.85
C LEU A 13 -15.94 45.44 6.76
N ILE A 14 -15.38 44.93 7.86
CA ILE A 14 -14.12 44.18 7.82
C ILE A 14 -14.51 42.87 7.15
N VAL A 15 -14.38 42.86 5.82
CA VAL A 15 -14.30 41.63 5.05
C VAL A 15 -13.10 40.88 5.61
N LEU A 16 -13.38 39.96 6.54
CA LEU A 16 -12.47 38.88 6.90
C LEU A 16 -12.27 38.07 5.62
N LEU A 17 -11.34 38.53 4.78
CA LEU A 17 -10.63 37.65 3.85
C LEU A 17 -9.85 36.68 4.74
N SER A 18 -10.54 35.64 5.19
CA SER A 18 -9.92 34.38 5.61
C SER A 18 -9.24 33.82 4.37
N ILE A 19 -8.03 34.32 4.10
CA ILE A 19 -7.04 33.61 3.32
C ILE A 19 -6.80 32.28 4.04
N ASN A 20 -7.56 31.26 3.64
CA ASN A 20 -7.25 29.88 3.93
C ASN A 20 -5.99 29.56 3.13
N THR A 21 -4.82 29.96 3.64
CA THR A 21 -3.56 29.37 3.22
C THR A 21 -3.60 27.93 3.67
N ALA A 22 -4.10 27.04 2.81
CA ALA A 22 -3.81 25.63 2.93
C ALA A 22 -2.28 25.53 2.95
N ALA A 23 -1.72 25.22 4.11
CA ALA A 23 -0.31 24.90 4.21
C ALA A 23 -0.04 23.82 3.16
N ILE A 24 0.85 24.09 2.22
CA ILE A 24 1.33 23.07 1.30
C ILE A 24 2.10 22.11 2.18
N ALA A 25 1.45 21.01 2.58
CA ALA A 25 2.12 19.94 3.29
C ALA A 25 3.27 19.48 2.39
N SER A 26 4.48 19.41 2.96
CA SER A 26 5.59 18.74 2.29
C SER A 26 5.19 17.31 2.00
N ASP A 27 5.52 16.81 0.83
CA ASP A 27 5.37 15.38 0.55
C ASP A 27 6.55 14.62 1.15
N ILE A 28 6.28 13.42 1.65
CA ILE A 28 7.30 12.44 2.00
C ILE A 28 7.10 11.15 1.20
N THR A 29 8.17 10.35 1.13
CA THR A 29 8.10 9.01 0.54
C THR A 29 7.93 7.96 1.63
N VAL A 30 6.78 7.30 1.64
CA VAL A 30 6.55 6.05 2.38
C VAL A 30 7.01 4.89 1.52
N SER A 31 7.90 4.05 2.03
CA SER A 31 8.53 2.98 1.26
C SER A 31 8.77 1.73 2.08
N GLY A 32 8.82 0.58 1.40
CA GLY A 32 8.97 -0.69 2.09
C GLY A 32 9.00 -1.87 1.14
N SER A 33 8.80 -3.05 1.71
CA SER A 33 8.78 -4.30 0.95
C SER A 33 7.85 -5.33 1.58
N ALA A 34 7.24 -6.17 0.76
CA ALA A 34 6.33 -7.23 1.18
C ALA A 34 6.79 -8.60 0.67
N TYR A 35 6.75 -9.58 1.57
CA TYR A 35 7.30 -10.91 1.35
C TYR A 35 6.39 -12.00 1.92
N PHE A 36 6.52 -13.21 1.41
CA PHE A 36 5.84 -14.38 1.94
C PHE A 36 6.72 -15.64 1.87
N LYS A 37 6.41 -16.62 2.71
CA LYS A 37 7.12 -17.91 2.80
C LYS A 37 6.33 -19.01 2.09
N CYS A 38 7.01 -19.90 1.38
CA CYS A 38 6.40 -21.08 0.76
C CYS A 38 7.43 -22.21 0.57
N ASN A 39 6.97 -23.46 0.61
CA ASN A 39 7.83 -24.65 0.39
C ASN A 39 8.04 -25.01 -1.09
N PHE A 40 7.47 -24.26 -2.03
CA PHE A 40 7.79 -24.48 -3.44
C PHE A 40 9.28 -24.27 -3.71
N ARG A 41 9.84 -25.09 -4.60
CA ARG A 41 11.20 -24.90 -5.10
C ARG A 41 11.33 -23.53 -5.75
N SER A 42 12.42 -22.82 -5.44
CA SER A 42 12.67 -21.49 -6.00
C SER A 42 12.70 -21.48 -7.53
N THR A 43 13.21 -22.54 -8.17
CA THR A 43 13.23 -22.69 -9.63
C THR A 43 11.83 -22.77 -10.25
N TYR A 44 10.91 -23.49 -9.61
CA TYR A 44 9.51 -23.54 -10.03
C TYR A 44 8.88 -22.15 -9.93
N MET A 45 8.98 -21.50 -8.77
CA MET A 45 8.39 -20.17 -8.53
C MET A 45 8.93 -19.11 -9.51
N LYS A 46 10.24 -19.11 -9.79
CA LYS A 46 10.86 -18.21 -10.77
C LYS A 46 10.30 -18.42 -12.18
N LYS A 47 10.09 -19.67 -12.61
CA LYS A 47 9.46 -19.99 -13.90
C LYS A 47 8.04 -19.42 -14.01
N HIS A 48 7.34 -19.29 -12.88
CA HIS A 48 5.99 -18.73 -12.80
C HIS A 48 5.96 -17.23 -12.43
N GLY A 49 7.10 -16.53 -12.54
CA GLY A 49 7.16 -15.06 -12.44
C GLY A 49 7.29 -14.50 -11.03
N TYR A 50 7.55 -15.34 -10.03
CA TYR A 50 7.84 -14.92 -8.66
C TYR A 50 9.34 -14.67 -8.45
N TYR A 51 9.66 -13.68 -7.63
CA TYR A 51 11.04 -13.36 -7.26
C TYR A 51 11.43 -14.05 -5.96
N PHE A 52 12.43 -14.92 -6.05
CA PHE A 52 13.04 -15.58 -4.89
C PHE A 52 14.00 -14.62 -4.19
N ILE A 53 13.91 -14.55 -2.87
CA ILE A 53 14.77 -13.71 -2.03
C ILE A 53 15.85 -14.59 -1.41
N GLU A 54 15.44 -15.55 -0.57
CA GLU A 54 16.35 -16.42 0.15
C GLU A 54 15.67 -17.71 0.63
N GLU A 55 16.48 -18.70 0.99
CA GLU A 55 16.02 -19.86 1.76
C GLU A 55 16.04 -19.47 3.25
N THR A 56 14.99 -19.82 3.99
CA THR A 56 14.84 -19.52 5.41
C THR A 56 14.30 -20.75 6.16
N LEU A 57 14.30 -20.72 7.49
CA LEU A 57 13.78 -21.79 8.32
C LEU A 57 12.38 -21.46 8.81
N TYR A 58 11.44 -22.39 8.62
CA TYR A 58 10.11 -22.35 9.20
C TYR A 58 9.97 -23.49 10.19
N GLN A 59 9.60 -23.18 11.45
CA GLN A 59 9.34 -24.12 12.55
C GLN A 59 10.28 -25.35 12.65
N ARG A 60 11.19 -25.37 13.63
CA ARG A 60 12.01 -26.55 14.00
C ARG A 60 12.65 -27.27 12.78
N SER A 61 13.26 -26.49 11.87
CA SER A 61 14.16 -26.95 10.80
C SER A 61 13.55 -27.29 9.42
N ALA A 62 12.27 -27.01 9.16
CA ALA A 62 11.78 -27.12 7.78
C ALA A 62 12.31 -25.95 6.92
N LYS A 63 13.11 -26.26 5.91
CA LYS A 63 13.54 -25.28 4.91
C LYS A 63 12.31 -24.76 4.15
N THR A 64 12.14 -23.45 4.15
CA THR A 64 11.13 -22.75 3.36
C THR A 64 11.81 -21.67 2.53
N ASN A 65 11.15 -21.22 1.47
CA ASN A 65 11.70 -20.18 0.62
C ASN A 65 10.92 -18.87 0.85
N LEU A 66 11.64 -17.76 0.94
CA LEU A 66 11.08 -16.42 1.00
C LEU A 66 10.96 -15.86 -0.41
N PHE A 67 9.78 -15.36 -0.75
CA PHE A 67 9.46 -14.79 -2.05
C PHE A 67 8.89 -13.38 -1.92
N ALA A 68 9.13 -12.56 -2.94
CA ALA A 68 8.47 -11.27 -3.07
C ALA A 68 6.96 -11.42 -3.27
N ALA A 69 6.17 -10.68 -2.50
CA ALA A 69 4.75 -10.52 -2.73
C ALA A 69 4.53 -9.48 -3.83
N ARG A 70 4.74 -9.89 -5.08
CA ARG A 70 4.55 -9.05 -6.27
C ARG A 70 3.09 -8.62 -6.43
N ASP A 71 2.84 -7.39 -6.90
CA ASP A 71 1.51 -6.85 -7.18
C ASP A 71 0.58 -6.82 -5.95
N ALA A 72 1.14 -6.90 -4.73
CA ALA A 72 0.41 -6.70 -3.49
C ALA A 72 -0.09 -5.25 -3.42
N GLU A 73 -1.35 -5.06 -3.03
CA GLU A 73 -1.94 -3.74 -2.86
C GLU A 73 -1.38 -3.08 -1.60
N VAL A 74 -1.04 -1.80 -1.72
CA VAL A 74 -0.52 -0.95 -0.64
C VAL A 74 -1.47 0.22 -0.47
N ILE A 75 -1.98 0.43 0.73
CA ILE A 75 -2.84 1.56 1.07
C ILE A 75 -2.20 2.29 2.26
N ILE A 76 -1.97 3.59 2.11
CA ILE A 76 -1.44 4.45 3.15
C ILE A 76 -2.56 5.36 3.61
N LYS A 77 -2.81 5.38 4.91
CA LYS A 77 -3.80 6.25 5.54
C LYS A 77 -3.15 7.10 6.64
N ASN A 78 -3.78 8.23 6.95
CA ASN A 78 -3.47 8.95 8.17
C ASN A 78 -4.23 8.39 9.38
N ASN A 79 -3.97 8.99 10.53
CA ASN A 79 -4.57 8.73 11.84
C ASN A 79 -6.09 9.00 11.90
N HIS A 80 -6.68 9.62 10.87
CA HIS A 80 -8.12 9.80 10.70
C HIS A 80 -8.71 8.83 9.67
N ASN A 81 -8.00 7.75 9.32
CA ASN A 81 -8.36 6.77 8.29
C ASN A 81 -8.57 7.36 6.88
N THR A 82 -8.09 8.58 6.63
CA THR A 82 -8.12 9.17 5.29
C THR A 82 -7.03 8.54 4.44
N ILE A 83 -7.38 8.04 3.26
CA ILE A 83 -6.41 7.48 2.31
C ILE A 83 -5.55 8.61 1.75
N LEU A 84 -4.25 8.54 1.99
CA LEU A 84 -3.26 9.47 1.46
C LEU A 84 -2.63 8.98 0.17
N GLY A 85 -2.53 7.66 -0.01
CA GLY A 85 -1.91 7.06 -1.17
C GLY A 85 -2.29 5.60 -1.35
N VAL A 86 -2.30 5.16 -2.62
CA VAL A 86 -2.51 3.76 -3.00
C VAL A 86 -1.44 3.38 -4.02
N GLY A 87 -0.95 2.16 -3.92
CA GLY A 87 0.03 1.64 -4.86
C GLY A 87 0.06 0.12 -4.88
N LYS A 88 1.07 -0.42 -5.58
CA LYS A 88 1.36 -1.84 -5.60
C LYS A 88 2.84 -2.09 -5.43
N THR A 89 3.17 -3.25 -4.90
CA THR A 89 4.54 -3.73 -4.88
C THR A 89 5.01 -4.14 -6.28
N ASP A 90 6.29 -3.90 -6.56
CA ASP A 90 6.94 -4.31 -7.79
C ASP A 90 7.23 -5.82 -7.82
N LYS A 91 7.90 -6.28 -8.88
CA LYS A 91 8.31 -7.70 -9.03
C LYS A 91 9.23 -8.21 -7.91
N LYS A 92 9.92 -7.32 -7.20
CA LYS A 92 10.81 -7.61 -6.07
C LYS A 92 10.11 -7.39 -4.73
N GLY A 93 8.80 -7.10 -4.74
CA GLY A 93 8.00 -6.89 -3.55
C GLY A 93 8.16 -5.49 -2.95
N LYS A 94 8.82 -4.56 -3.65
CA LYS A 94 9.12 -3.21 -3.13
C LYS A 94 8.03 -2.21 -3.49
N PHE A 95 7.76 -1.24 -2.63
CA PHE A 95 6.89 -0.11 -2.92
C PHE A 95 7.52 1.20 -2.47
N SER A 96 7.10 2.30 -3.12
CA SER A 96 7.51 3.66 -2.82
C SER A 96 6.40 4.61 -3.26
N ILE A 97 5.77 5.31 -2.33
CA ILE A 97 4.58 6.15 -2.57
C ILE A 97 4.82 7.52 -1.93
N SER A 98 4.65 8.58 -2.72
CA SER A 98 4.70 9.96 -2.23
C SER A 98 3.34 10.31 -1.63
N VAL A 99 3.32 10.81 -0.40
CA VAL A 99 2.11 11.23 0.31
C VAL A 99 2.38 12.51 1.10
N PRO A 100 1.35 13.31 1.43
CA PRO A 100 1.50 14.45 2.33
C PRO A 100 2.08 14.04 3.68
N GLU A 101 2.95 14.88 4.23
CA GLU A 101 3.55 14.66 5.55
C GLU A 101 2.50 14.66 6.66
N ASP A 102 2.51 13.59 7.46
CA ASP A 102 1.75 13.42 8.68
C ASP A 102 2.67 12.89 9.80
N ARG A 103 2.19 12.89 11.04
CA ARG A 103 2.94 12.42 12.22
C ARG A 103 3.13 10.90 12.19
N SER A 104 2.15 10.18 11.67
CA SER A 104 2.14 8.73 11.57
C SER A 104 1.33 8.28 10.37
N TYR A 105 1.61 7.06 9.92
CA TYR A 105 0.91 6.43 8.81
C TYR A 105 0.41 5.07 9.22
N GLN A 106 -0.82 4.76 8.85
CA GLN A 106 -1.34 3.40 8.86
C GLN A 106 -1.07 2.80 7.48
N ILE A 107 -0.21 1.80 7.42
CA ILE A 107 0.18 1.10 6.19
C ILE A 107 -0.55 -0.24 6.15
N VAL A 108 -1.41 -0.42 5.16
CA VAL A 108 -2.14 -1.66 4.91
C VAL A 108 -1.54 -2.33 3.67
N ILE A 109 -1.15 -3.60 3.81
CA ILE A 109 -0.67 -4.44 2.70
C ILE A 109 -1.61 -5.61 2.52
N ARG A 110 -2.16 -5.73 1.31
CA ARG A 110 -3.07 -6.83 0.92
C ARG A 110 -2.44 -7.69 -0.15
N PHE A 111 -2.39 -8.98 0.11
CA PHE A 111 -1.85 -9.95 -0.84
C PHE A 111 -2.66 -11.25 -0.77
N HIS A 112 -3.37 -11.56 -1.86
CA HIS A 112 -4.32 -12.67 -1.93
C HIS A 112 -5.34 -12.60 -0.77
N ASN A 113 -5.37 -13.63 0.08
CA ASN A 113 -6.31 -13.74 1.20
C ASN A 113 -5.70 -13.28 2.53
N ARG A 114 -4.63 -12.48 2.50
CA ARG A 114 -3.99 -11.91 3.68
C ARG A 114 -3.95 -10.40 3.60
N GLU A 115 -4.12 -9.81 4.77
CA GLU A 115 -3.97 -8.39 5.04
C GLU A 115 -3.09 -8.25 6.26
N ILE A 116 -2.12 -7.35 6.20
CA ILE A 116 -1.43 -6.86 7.38
C ILE A 116 -1.62 -5.35 7.45
N GLU A 117 -1.64 -4.85 8.66
CA GLU A 117 -1.79 -3.45 8.96
C GLU A 117 -0.85 -3.10 10.10
N ASP A 118 -0.16 -1.98 9.96
CA ASP A 118 0.67 -1.44 11.01
C ASP A 118 0.63 0.08 11.02
N ILE A 119 0.86 0.68 12.19
CA ILE A 119 0.92 2.12 12.38
C ILE A 119 2.37 2.49 12.69
N VAL A 120 2.97 3.28 11.81
CA VAL A 120 4.37 3.70 11.91
C VAL A 120 4.47 5.21 12.07
N SER A 121 5.49 5.67 12.78
CA SER A 121 5.83 7.09 12.83
C SER A 121 6.32 7.57 11.46
N SER A 122 6.30 8.89 11.23
CA SER A 122 6.82 9.47 9.99
C SER A 122 8.29 9.14 9.73
N SER A 123 9.12 9.08 10.78
CA SER A 123 10.53 8.70 10.66
C SER A 123 10.74 7.24 10.28
N ASP A 124 9.81 6.36 10.69
CA ASP A 124 9.88 4.92 10.45
C ASP A 124 9.12 4.47 9.19
N ALA A 125 8.44 5.40 8.52
CA ALA A 125 7.69 5.15 7.28
C ALA A 125 8.59 4.79 6.08
N LYS A 126 9.91 4.82 6.27
CA LYS A 126 10.91 4.37 5.31
C LYS A 126 11.40 2.97 5.69
N ASN A 127 11.43 2.08 4.71
CA ASN A 127 11.85 0.67 4.86
C ASN A 127 10.89 -0.21 5.67
N PHE A 128 9.57 0.04 5.59
CA PHE A 128 8.56 -0.83 6.17
C PHE A 128 8.70 -2.28 5.64
N ILE A 129 8.59 -3.28 6.52
CA ILE A 129 8.68 -4.70 6.15
C ILE A 129 7.37 -5.40 6.45
N ALA A 130 6.75 -5.93 5.41
CA ALA A 130 5.54 -6.71 5.46
C ALA A 130 5.83 -8.22 5.32
N ASP A 131 5.92 -8.94 6.43
CA ASP A 131 5.95 -10.41 6.42
C ASP A 131 4.50 -10.94 6.40
N LEU A 132 4.06 -11.40 5.22
CA LEU A 132 2.73 -11.97 5.03
C LEU A 132 2.64 -13.42 5.54
N GLY A 133 3.74 -13.96 6.10
CA GLY A 133 3.80 -15.28 6.69
C GLY A 133 3.85 -16.40 5.65
N TYR A 134 3.49 -17.59 6.10
CA TYR A 134 3.58 -18.81 5.29
C TYR A 134 2.30 -19.08 4.49
N PHE A 135 2.46 -19.45 3.23
CA PHE A 135 1.41 -20.01 2.38
C PHE A 135 1.78 -21.43 1.97
N SER A 136 0.82 -22.35 2.11
CA SER A 136 0.99 -23.73 1.66
C SER A 136 1.21 -23.80 0.15
N THR A 137 1.93 -24.83 -0.30
CA THR A 137 2.16 -25.09 -1.72
C THR A 137 0.84 -25.26 -2.48
N GLU A 138 -0.17 -25.87 -1.86
CA GLU A 138 -1.51 -25.98 -2.44
C GLU A 138 -2.13 -24.60 -2.74
N LYS A 139 -2.13 -23.68 -1.76
CA LYS A 139 -2.65 -22.32 -1.95
C LYS A 139 -1.89 -21.59 -3.04
N VAL A 140 -0.56 -21.61 -2.99
CA VAL A 140 0.27 -20.93 -4.00
C VAL A 140 0.08 -21.54 -5.38
N GLY A 141 -0.08 -22.86 -5.48
CA GLY A 141 -0.36 -23.57 -6.72
C GLY A 141 -1.68 -23.11 -7.35
N SER A 142 -2.74 -23.00 -6.54
CA SER A 142 -4.04 -22.52 -7.02
C SER A 142 -3.97 -21.11 -7.63
N TRP A 143 -3.12 -20.22 -7.09
CA TRP A 143 -2.92 -18.89 -7.65
C TRP A 143 -2.26 -18.95 -9.02
N ILE A 144 -1.18 -19.74 -9.14
CA ILE A 144 -0.43 -19.91 -10.39
C ILE A 144 -1.35 -20.45 -11.49
N ASP A 145 -2.13 -21.48 -11.18
CA ASP A 145 -3.05 -22.10 -12.15
C ASP A 145 -4.13 -21.11 -12.58
N SER A 146 -4.66 -20.32 -11.65
CA SER A 146 -5.66 -19.28 -11.96
C SER A 146 -5.12 -18.22 -12.93
N TYR A 147 -3.88 -17.76 -12.74
CA TYR A 147 -3.23 -16.78 -13.62
C TYR A 147 -2.99 -17.33 -15.03
N GLN A 148 -2.60 -18.60 -15.15
CA GLN A 148 -2.41 -19.24 -16.45
C GLN A 148 -3.71 -19.36 -17.24
N LYS A 149 -4.81 -19.73 -16.56
CA LYS A 149 -6.14 -19.80 -17.19
C LYS A 149 -6.62 -18.44 -17.67
N GLN A 150 -6.40 -17.38 -16.90
CA GLN A 150 -6.73 -16.01 -17.31
C GLN A 150 -5.91 -15.55 -18.53
N SER A 151 -4.61 -15.85 -18.56
CA SER A 151 -3.73 -15.52 -19.69
C SER A 151 -4.13 -16.24 -20.98
N SER A 152 -4.45 -17.53 -20.89
CA SER A 152 -4.94 -18.34 -22.01
C SER A 152 -6.26 -17.80 -22.58
N ASN A 153 -7.23 -17.49 -21.71
CA ASN A 153 -8.52 -16.93 -22.12
C ASN A 153 -8.40 -15.53 -22.74
N LYS A 154 -7.43 -14.71 -22.30
CA LYS A 154 -7.16 -13.40 -22.91
C LYS A 154 -6.58 -13.55 -24.31
N LYS A 155 -5.65 -14.50 -24.50
CA LYS A 155 -5.05 -14.80 -25.80
C LYS A 155 -6.12 -15.25 -26.81
N ASN A 156 -6.99 -16.18 -26.42
CA ASN A 156 -8.04 -16.68 -27.32
C ASN A 156 -9.08 -15.62 -27.71
N ARG A 157 -9.39 -14.66 -26.82
CA ARG A 157 -10.26 -13.52 -27.16
C ARG A 157 -9.65 -12.57 -28.19
N CYS A 158 -8.34 -12.38 -28.19
CA CYS A 158 -7.66 -11.56 -29.20
C CYS A 158 -7.64 -12.22 -30.59
N PHE A 159 -7.73 -13.56 -30.67
CA PHE A 159 -7.77 -14.28 -31.95
C PHE A 159 -9.14 -14.33 -32.61
N HIS A 160 -10.23 -14.12 -31.86
CA HIS A 160 -11.60 -14.17 -32.40
C HIS A 160 -12.16 -12.82 -32.86
N ASN A 161 -11.41 -11.72 -32.66
CA ASN A 161 -11.81 -10.36 -33.05
C ASN A 161 -10.96 -9.79 -34.21
N CYS A 162 -10.31 -10.64 -35.00
CA CYS A 162 -9.57 -10.27 -36.21
C CYS A 162 -10.26 -10.85 -37.45
#